data_AF-A0A2K3MEF5-F1
#
_entry.id   AF-A0A2K3MEF5-F1
#
_cell.length_a   1.000
_cell.length_b   1.000
_cell.length_c   1.000
_cell.angle_alpha   90.00
_cell.angle_beta   90.00
_cell.angle_gamma   90.00
#
_symmetry.space_group_name_H-M   'P 1'
#
loop_
_entity.id
_entity.type
_entity.pdbx_description
1 polymer ?
#
loop_
_entity_poly.entity_id
_entity_poly.type
_entity_poly.pdbx_seq_one_letter_code
_entity_poly.pdbx_strand_id
1 'polypeptide(L)' 'MESSTTGSGGGGNPAPFLVKTYEMVDDSCTDEIVSWSENNNSFIVWNPTEFARLLLRNYFKHNNFSSFIRQLNTY' A
#
# COMPACT_ATOMS: atom_id res chain seq x y z
N MET A 1 10.13 33.15 -24.16
CA MET A 1 9.33 33.33 -22.93
C MET A 1 8.94 31.95 -22.47
N GLU A 2 9.45 31.54 -21.31
CA GLU A 2 9.27 30.22 -20.70
C GLU A 2 7.78 29.90 -20.50
N SER A 3 7.33 28.76 -21.03
CA SER A 3 6.07 28.15 -20.63
C SER A 3 6.39 27.05 -19.64
N SER A 4 6.07 27.30 -18.37
CA SER A 4 6.18 26.36 -17.27
C SER A 4 5.26 25.16 -17.52
N THR A 5 5.84 24.01 -17.86
CA THR A 5 5.07 22.77 -18.02
C THR A 5 4.71 22.23 -16.64
N THR A 6 3.45 22.41 -16.31
CA THR A 6 2.69 21.77 -15.23
C THR A 6 3.02 20.28 -15.10
N GLY A 7 3.18 19.82 -13.86
CA GLY A 7 3.48 18.42 -13.52
C GLY A 7 2.47 17.45 -14.12
N SER A 8 2.95 16.60 -15.03
CA SER A 8 2.24 15.47 -15.65
C SER A 8 2.23 14.28 -14.68
N GLY A 9 1.24 13.38 -14.58
CA GLY A 9 0.03 13.03 -15.35
C GLY A 9 -0.84 12.05 -14.52
N GLY A 10 -1.94 11.41 -14.93
CA GLY A 10 -2.61 11.22 -16.22
C GLY A 10 -3.42 9.89 -16.14
N GLY A 11 -4.73 9.93 -16.41
CA GLY A 11 -5.56 8.76 -16.79
C GLY A 11 -6.02 7.78 -15.68
N GLY A 12 -7.20 7.99 -15.11
CA GLY A 12 -8.23 7.01 -14.70
C GLY A 12 -7.93 5.77 -13.84
N ASN A 13 -6.68 5.34 -13.65
CA ASN A 13 -6.32 4.12 -12.95
C ASN A 13 -5.69 4.42 -11.58
N PRO A 14 -6.10 3.69 -10.53
CA PRO A 14 -5.54 3.86 -9.20
C PRO A 14 -4.02 3.61 -9.20
N ALA A 15 -3.30 4.35 -8.34
CA ALA A 15 -1.86 4.21 -8.23
C ALA A 15 -1.48 2.74 -7.93
N PRO A 16 -0.41 2.20 -8.54
CA PRO A 16 -0.01 0.80 -8.33
C PRO A 16 0.21 0.43 -6.86
N PHE A 17 0.60 1.41 -6.03
CA PHE A 17 0.72 1.26 -4.59
C PHE A 17 -0.62 0.90 -3.92
N LEU A 18 -1.68 1.63 -4.29
CA LEU A 18 -3.03 1.42 -3.73
C LEU A 18 -3.60 0.09 -4.17
N VAL A 19 -3.46 -0.26 -5.46
CA VAL A 19 -3.93 -1.54 -6.00
C VAL A 19 -3.27 -2.70 -5.26
N LYS A 20 -1.93 -2.70 -5.15
CA LYS A 20 -1.19 -3.75 -4.45
C LYS A 20 -1.50 -3.81 -2.96
N THR A 21 -1.71 -2.66 -2.32
CA THR A 21 -2.08 -2.62 -0.90
C THR A 21 -3.46 -3.24 -0.69
N TYR A 22 -4.41 -2.93 -1.57
CA TYR A 22 -5.73 -3.55 -1.53
C TYR A 22 -5.65 -5.07 -1.74
N GLU A 23 -5.00 -5.52 -2.81
CA GLU A 23 -4.81 -6.97 -3.09
C GLU A 23 -4.13 -7.71 -1.94
N MET A 24 -3.14 -7.08 -1.29
CA MET A 24 -2.44 -7.64 -0.14
C MET A 24 -3.34 -7.79 1.08
N VAL A 25 -4.25 -6.86 1.34
CA VAL A 25 -5.14 -6.89 2.51
C VAL A 25 -6.38 -7.76 2.25
N ASP A 26 -6.81 -7.85 0.99
CA ASP A 26 -7.97 -8.67 0.57
C ASP A 26 -7.66 -10.18 0.55
N ASP A 27 -6.39 -10.56 0.67
CA ASP A 27 -5.98 -11.97 0.73
C ASP A 27 -6.19 -12.56 2.13
N SER A 28 -7.20 -13.44 2.26
CA SER A 28 -7.49 -14.23 3.46
C SER A 28 -6.31 -15.05 3.99
N CYS A 29 -5.31 -15.40 3.17
CA CYS A 29 -4.10 -16.08 3.64
C CYS A 29 -3.25 -15.17 4.53
N THR A 30 -3.44 -13.86 4.44
CA THR A 30 -2.68 -12.86 5.18
C THR A 30 -3.42 -12.32 6.40
N ASP A 31 -4.66 -12.75 6.65
CA ASP A 31 -5.53 -12.27 7.74
C ASP A 31 -4.87 -12.35 9.13
N GLU A 32 -3.99 -13.34 9.37
CA GLU A 32 -3.22 -13.46 10.62
C GLU A 32 -2.19 -12.33 10.82
N ILE A 33 -1.80 -11.65 9.74
CA ILE A 33 -0.77 -10.61 9.70
C ILE A 33 -1.40 -9.24 9.45
N VAL A 34 -2.31 -9.14 8.49
CA VAL A 34 -3.09 -7.94 8.14
C VAL A 34 -4.47 -8.36 7.68
N SER A 35 -5.51 -7.70 8.19
CA SER A 35 -6.89 -7.98 7.78
C SER A 35 -7.68 -6.69 7.62
N TRP A 36 -8.76 -6.75 6.85
CA TRP A 36 -9.78 -5.71 6.87
C TRP A 36 -10.40 -5.60 8.27
N SER A 37 -10.81 -4.39 8.64
CA SER A 37 -11.68 -4.16 9.79
C SER A 37 -13.11 -4.59 9.46
N GLU A 38 -13.95 -4.80 10.47
CA GLU A 38 -15.35 -5.24 10.29
C GLU A 38 -16.15 -4.36 9.32
N ASN A 39 -15.76 -3.09 9.17
CA ASN A 39 -16.42 -2.14 8.30
C ASN A 39 -15.84 -2.09 6.88
N ASN A 40 -14.78 -2.86 6.56
CA ASN A 40 -14.05 -2.85 5.28
C ASN A 40 -13.58 -1.45 4.81
N ASN A 41 -13.52 -0.48 5.74
CA ASN A 41 -13.10 0.89 5.47
C ASN A 41 -11.66 1.17 5.92
N SER A 42 -11.08 0.26 6.68
CA SER A 42 -9.72 0.33 7.20
C SER A 42 -9.17 -1.07 7.35
N PHE A 43 -7.85 -1.19 7.45
CA PHE A 43 -7.20 -2.46 7.71
C PHE A 43 -6.31 -2.36 8.95
N ILE A 44 -6.11 -3.50 9.60
CA ILE A 44 -5.38 -3.61 10.86
C ILE A 44 -4.17 -4.51 10.60
N VAL A 45 -2.98 -4.02 10.94
CA VAL A 45 -1.75 -4.82 10.90
C VAL A 45 -1.55 -5.44 12.28
N TRP A 46 -1.85 -6.74 12.40
CA TRP A 46 -1.72 -7.52 13.62
C TRP A 46 -0.26 -7.80 13.97
N ASN A 47 0.56 -8.10 12.95
CA ASN A 47 1.97 -8.42 13.14
C ASN A 47 2.87 -7.59 12.21
N PRO A 48 3.35 -6.41 12.66
CA PRO A 48 4.18 -5.52 11.85
C PRO A 48 5.49 -6.15 11.36
N THR A 49 6.08 -7.05 12.17
CA THR A 49 7.34 -7.73 11.83
C THR A 49 7.17 -8.69 10.67
N GLU A 50 6.15 -9.55 10.73
CA GLU A 50 5.85 -10.48 9.65
C GLU A 50 5.28 -9.76 8.42
N PHE A 51 4.49 -8.70 8.61
CA PHE A 51 4.02 -7.83 7.54
C PHE A 51 5.19 -7.28 6.71
N ALA A 52 6.21 -6.74 7.38
CA ALA A 52 7.40 -6.23 6.72
C ALA A 52 8.21 -7.33 6.02
N ARG A 53 8.37 -8.48 6.67
CA ARG A 53 9.24 -9.57 6.19
C ARG A 53 8.64 -10.35 5.02
N LEU A 54 7.33 -10.63 5.09
CA LEU A 54 6.61 -11.47 4.13
C LEU A 54 5.86 -10.62 3.12
N LEU A 55 4.94 -9.76 3.57
CA LEU A 55 4.03 -9.05 2.68
C LEU A 55 4.76 -7.94 1.92
N LEU A 56 5.49 -7.06 2.61
CA LEU A 56 6.21 -6.00 1.90
C LEU A 56 7.24 -6.55 0.92
N ARG A 57 7.88 -7.68 1.22
CA ARG A 57 8.83 -8.32 0.32
C ARG A 57 8.18 -9.00 -0.89
N ASN A 58 6.94 -9.49 -0.73
CA ASN A 58 6.19 -10.16 -1.79
C ASN A 58 5.51 -9.15 -2.73
N TYR A 59 4.95 -8.07 -2.18
CA TYR A 59 4.18 -7.07 -2.93
C TYR A 59 5.03 -5.87 -3.38
N PHE A 60 6.05 -5.49 -2.61
CA PHE A 60 6.92 -4.34 -2.86
C PHE A 60 8.41 -4.74 -2.98
N LYS A 61 9.24 -3.83 -3.52
CA LYS A 61 10.69 -4.07 -3.67
C LYS A 61 11.50 -3.77 -2.40
N HIS A 62 10.83 -3.51 -1.27
CA HIS A 62 11.46 -3.24 0.02
C HIS A 62 10.66 -3.92 1.13
N ASN A 63 11.32 -4.22 2.25
CA ASN A 63 10.68 -4.69 3.47
C ASN A 63 10.57 -3.57 4.54
N ASN A 64 10.83 -2.31 4.17
CA ASN A 64 10.81 -1.21 5.13
C ASN A 64 9.37 -0.75 5.41
N PHE A 65 8.91 -1.00 6.64
CA PHE A 65 7.58 -0.61 7.11
C PHE A 65 7.38 0.91 7.11
N SER A 66 8.39 1.69 7.53
CA SER A 66 8.32 3.15 7.52
C SER A 66 8.15 3.72 6.11
N SER A 67 8.77 3.10 5.09
CA SER A 67 8.57 3.48 3.70
C SER A 67 7.15 3.19 3.22
N PHE A 68 6.53 2.12 3.71
CA PHE A 68 5.14 1.78 3.44
C PHE A 68 4.18 2.80 4.09
N ILE A 69 4.37 3.11 5.38
CA ILE A 69 3.59 4.15 6.08
C ILE A 69 3.72 5.51 5.40
N ARG A 70 4.91 5.88 4.93
CA ARG A 70 5.11 7.14 4.21
C ARG A 70 4.31 7.18 2.90
N GLN A 71 4.25 6.08 2.17
CA GLN A 71 3.43 5.99 0.97
C GLN A 71 1.95 6.07 1.31
N LEU A 72 1.48 5.39 2.36
CA LEU A 72 0.10 5.55 2.86
C LEU A 72 -0.23 7.00 3.18
N ASN A 73 0.63 7.70 3.91
CA ASN A 73 0.41 9.11 4.28
C ASN A 73 0.43 10.09 3.10
N THR A 74 0.89 9.65 1.91
CA THR A 74 0.93 10.50 0.71
C THR A 74 -0.39 10.44 -0.07
N TYR A 75 -1.22 9.43 0.17
CA TYR A 75 -2.54 9.25 -0.44
C TYR A 75 -3.65 9.51 0.57
#